data_AF-A0A419Q7B2-F1
#
_entry.id   AF-A0A419Q7B2-F1
#
_cell.length_a   1.000
_cell.length_b   1.000
_cell.length_c   1.000
_cell.angle_alpha   90.00
_cell.angle_beta   90.00
_cell.angle_gamma   90.00
#
_symmetry.space_group_name_H-M   'P 1'
#
loop_
_entity.id
_entity.type
_entity.pdbx_description
1 polymer ?
#
loop_
_entity_poly.entity_id
_entity_poly.type
_entity_poly.pdbx_seq_one_letter_code
_entity_poly.pdbx_strand_id
1 'polypeptide(L)'
;MWGTTICLLVCFVGSGVGKTTMLYVAQIIVYEPEEKTEESLCGLLRVATPGWTDNIFSRCKLVEVSDEVVRFSVQMDEDNLPPTIRGLEGEELLLNVAQLLHGDRNACRISTGFAKDTSEVVQTNMFVSTVESEDICAMVKGKSYFGTTVHDCQISSIVFAMDQAFLRTYRLVLSPDATWWRTMQVLRALNGFVGRCRYNGHPTN
;
A
#
# COMPACT_ATOMS: atom_id res chain seq x y z
N MET A 1 -48.55 4.89 -4.44
CA MET A 1 -47.63 3.79 -4.80
C MET A 1 -46.52 4.43 -5.64
N TRP A 2 -45.34 4.82 -5.13
CA TRP A 2 -44.27 4.02 -4.48
C TRP A 2 -43.89 2.81 -5.37
N GLY A 3 -42.69 2.69 -5.97
CA GLY A 3 -41.42 3.40 -5.73
C GLY A 3 -40.54 3.61 -6.99
N THR A 4 -40.03 4.84 -7.10
CA THR A 4 -38.62 5.28 -7.11
C THR A 4 -37.56 4.20 -6.78
N THR A 5 -36.33 4.15 -7.29
CA THR A 5 -35.45 5.06 -8.06
C THR A 5 -34.32 4.21 -8.67
N ILE A 6 -34.00 4.36 -9.96
CA ILE A 6 -32.71 3.92 -10.53
C ILE A 6 -31.84 5.17 -10.61
N CYS A 7 -30.89 5.31 -9.68
CA CYS A 7 -29.87 6.35 -9.74
C CYS A 7 -28.60 5.74 -10.34
N LEU A 8 -28.39 6.02 -11.61
CA LEU A 8 -27.08 6.01 -12.26
C LEU A 8 -26.24 7.14 -11.70
N LEU A 9 -25.04 6.81 -11.24
CA LEU A 9 -23.89 7.71 -11.13
C LEU A 9 -22.67 6.93 -11.60
N VAL A 10 -22.45 6.97 -12.92
CA VAL A 10 -21.21 6.56 -13.57
C VAL A 10 -20.28 7.77 -13.52
N CYS A 11 -19.16 7.62 -12.83
CA CYS A 11 -18.01 8.49 -12.98
C CYS A 11 -16.81 7.63 -13.38
N PHE A 12 -16.69 7.33 -14.67
CA PHE A 12 -15.40 7.00 -15.27
C PHE A 12 -14.97 8.22 -16.08
N VAL A 13 -13.94 8.91 -15.62
CA VAL A 13 -13.13 9.76 -16.50
C VAL A 13 -11.73 9.16 -16.50
N GLY A 14 -11.40 8.61 -17.66
CA GLY A 14 -10.10 8.03 -17.98
C GLY A 14 -10.12 7.60 -19.44
N SER A 15 -10.27 8.57 -20.36
CA SER A 15 -10.05 8.33 -21.78
C SER A 15 -8.55 8.12 -22.01
N GLY A 16 -8.15 6.85 -21.99
CA GLY A 16 -6.86 6.36 -22.45
C GLY A 16 -7.06 4.92 -22.88
N VAL A 17 -6.49 4.53 -24.02
CA VAL A 17 -6.35 3.12 -24.36
C VAL A 17 -5.35 2.55 -23.35
N GLY A 18 -5.85 1.73 -22.41
CA GLY A 18 -5.09 1.19 -21.28
C GLY A 18 -5.46 1.83 -19.93
N LYS A 19 -5.89 1.04 -18.95
CA LYS A 19 -6.04 1.51 -17.56
C LYS A 19 -4.70 1.47 -16.85
N THR A 20 -3.92 2.55 -16.99
CA THR A 20 -2.66 2.67 -16.25
C THR A 20 -2.82 3.50 -14.99
N THR A 21 -2.32 2.99 -13.86
CA THR A 21 -2.41 3.61 -12.54
C THR A 21 -1.02 3.83 -11.96
N MET A 22 -0.78 5.02 -11.42
CA MET A 22 0.50 5.32 -10.76
C MET A 22 0.46 4.83 -9.32
N LEU A 23 1.42 4.00 -8.93
CA LEU A 23 1.60 3.48 -7.59
C LEU A 23 2.83 4.10 -6.94
N TYR A 24 2.73 4.51 -5.68
CA TYR A 24 3.92 4.66 -4.84
C TYR A 24 4.26 3.32 -4.22
N VAL A 25 5.50 2.87 -4.37
CA VAL A 25 6.01 1.63 -3.77
C VAL A 25 7.12 1.98 -2.80
N ALA A 26 6.94 1.60 -1.54
CA ALA A 26 7.96 1.69 -0.50
C ALA A 26 8.74 0.38 -0.44
N GLN A 27 10.04 0.42 -0.72
CA GLN A 27 10.95 -0.70 -0.56
C GLN A 27 11.76 -0.57 0.72
N ILE A 28 11.78 -1.61 1.56
CA ILE A 28 12.73 -1.72 2.66
C ILE A 28 14.02 -2.34 2.12
N ILE A 29 15.11 -1.60 2.30
CA ILE A 29 16.45 -2.01 1.91
C ILE A 29 17.15 -2.62 3.14
N VAL A 30 17.43 -3.92 3.08
CA VAL A 30 18.05 -4.68 4.18
C VAL A 30 19.59 -4.66 4.11
N TYR A 31 20.15 -4.20 2.99
CA TYR A 31 21.59 -4.05 2.78
C TYR A 31 21.85 -2.69 2.15
N GLU A 32 22.85 -1.94 2.59
CA GLU A 32 23.17 -0.65 1.99
C GLU A 32 23.76 -0.85 0.59
N PRO A 33 23.09 -0.42 -0.50
CA PRO A 33 23.63 -0.56 -1.85
C PRO A 33 24.81 0.39 -2.02
N GLU A 34 25.82 -0.05 -2.78
CA GLU A 34 27.03 0.74 -3.07
C GLU A 34 26.70 2.07 -3.78
N GLU A 35 25.65 2.06 -4.61
CA GLU A 35 25.12 3.26 -5.28
C GLU A 35 23.61 3.41 -4.99
N LYS A 36 23.19 4.62 -4.64
CA LYS A 36 21.78 5.00 -4.40
C LYS A 36 21.23 5.89 -5.53
N THR A 37 21.62 5.60 -6.77
CA THR A 37 21.14 6.30 -7.97
C THR A 37 19.73 5.82 -8.35
N GLU A 38 18.96 6.62 -9.08
CA GLU A 38 17.64 6.17 -9.57
C GLU A 38 17.74 4.89 -10.41
N GLU A 39 18.73 4.83 -11.30
CA GLU A 39 18.95 3.68 -12.17
C GLU A 39 19.25 2.40 -11.38
N SER A 40 20.17 2.46 -10.41
CA SER A 40 20.52 1.31 -9.57
C SER A 40 19.35 0.83 -8.71
N LEU A 41 18.67 1.76 -8.03
CA LEU A 41 17.55 1.43 -7.14
C LEU A 41 16.32 0.92 -7.92
N CYS A 42 16.00 1.51 -9.07
CA CYS A 42 14.97 0.99 -9.95
C CYS A 42 15.36 -0.35 -10.59
N GLY A 43 16.64 -0.56 -10.89
CA GLY A 43 17.16 -1.86 -11.33
C GLY A 43 16.95 -2.94 -10.28
N LEU A 44 17.26 -2.65 -9.01
CA LEU A 44 17.01 -3.55 -7.88
C LEU A 44 15.52 -3.86 -7.72
N LEU A 45 14.64 -2.85 -7.80
CA LEU A 45 13.20 -3.06 -7.73
C LEU A 45 12.71 -4.01 -8.82
N ARG A 46 13.15 -3.80 -10.07
CA ARG A 46 12.77 -4.61 -11.24
C ARG A 46 13.20 -6.07 -11.12
N VAL A 47 14.39 -6.33 -10.58
CA VAL A 47 14.92 -7.69 -10.42
C VAL A 47 14.28 -8.41 -9.23
N ALA A 48 13.96 -7.68 -8.17
CA ALA A 48 13.47 -8.26 -6.91
C ALA A 48 11.95 -8.49 -6.88
N THR A 49 11.19 -7.90 -7.79
CA THR A 49 9.72 -7.98 -7.82
C THR A 49 9.22 -8.61 -9.12
N PRO A 50 8.23 -9.52 -9.08
CA PRO A 50 7.58 -10.03 -10.28
C PRO A 50 6.65 -8.98 -10.90
N GLY A 51 6.16 -9.25 -12.11
CA GLY A 51 5.24 -8.37 -12.83
C GLY A 51 5.91 -7.34 -13.75
N TRP A 52 7.23 -7.12 -13.64
CA TRP A 52 7.97 -6.34 -14.63
C TRP A 52 8.13 -7.08 -15.96
N THR A 53 8.40 -8.39 -15.91
CA THR A 53 8.51 -9.24 -17.11
C THR A 53 7.17 -9.44 -17.81
N ASP A 54 6.08 -9.43 -17.04
CA ASP A 54 4.71 -9.63 -17.52
C ASP A 54 4.04 -8.32 -17.95
N ASN A 55 4.79 -7.21 -18.02
CA ASN A 55 4.31 -5.86 -18.34
C ASN A 55 3.19 -5.34 -17.42
N ILE A 56 3.06 -5.88 -16.21
CA ILE A 56 2.17 -5.36 -15.17
C ILE A 56 2.74 -4.06 -14.63
N PHE A 57 4.05 -4.02 -14.37
CA PHE A 57 4.75 -2.82 -13.92
C PHE A 57 5.63 -2.26 -15.02
N SER A 58 5.58 -0.95 -15.19
CA SER A 58 6.42 -0.18 -16.09
C SER A 58 6.80 1.14 -15.41
N ARG A 59 7.75 1.89 -15.99
CA ARG A 59 8.23 3.20 -15.49
C ARG A 59 8.51 3.23 -13.98
N CYS A 60 9.78 3.16 -13.61
CA CYS A 60 10.19 3.40 -12.21
C CYS A 60 10.84 4.77 -12.11
N LYS A 61 10.45 5.56 -11.11
CA LYS A 61 11.07 6.83 -10.75
C LYS A 61 11.39 6.83 -9.26
N LEU A 62 12.60 7.24 -8.89
CA LEU A 62 12.98 7.43 -7.50
C LEU A 62 12.30 8.69 -6.98
N VAL A 63 11.58 8.56 -5.87
CA VAL A 63 10.87 9.69 -5.25
C VAL A 63 11.71 10.22 -4.10
N GLU A 64 12.12 9.35 -3.18
CA GLU A 64 12.84 9.74 -1.97
C GLU A 64 13.57 8.54 -1.37
N VAL A 65 14.67 8.80 -0.66
CA VAL A 65 15.51 7.82 0.03
C VAL A 65 15.68 8.25 1.48
N SER A 66 15.45 7.36 2.44
CA SER A 66 15.77 7.58 3.86
C SER A 66 16.26 6.30 4.49
N ASP A 67 17.48 6.32 5.02
CA ASP A 67 18.16 5.21 5.71
C ASP A 67 17.87 3.82 5.12
N GLU A 68 16.84 3.14 5.64
CA GLU A 68 16.44 1.77 5.28
C GLU A 68 15.21 1.68 4.36
N VAL A 69 14.60 2.80 3.98
CA VAL A 69 13.35 2.86 3.18
C VAL A 69 13.55 3.74 1.95
N VAL A 70 13.18 3.19 0.79
CA VAL A 70 13.19 3.90 -0.48
C VAL A 70 11.78 3.95 -1.04
N ARG A 71 11.38 5.10 -1.56
CA ARG A 71 10.07 5.29 -2.20
C ARG A 71 10.25 5.48 -3.69
N PHE A 72 9.49 4.73 -4.44
CA PHE A 72 9.42 4.79 -5.90
C PHE A 72 8.02 5.20 -6.33
N SER A 73 7.95 5.80 -7.51
CA SER A 73 6.72 5.90 -8.28
C SER A 73 6.83 4.89 -9.42
N VAL A 74 5.84 4.01 -9.53
CA VAL A 74 5.78 2.89 -10.49
C VAL A 74 4.46 3.00 -11.25
N GLN A 75 4.48 2.81 -12.58
CA GLN A 75 3.26 2.71 -13.36
C GLN A 75 2.80 1.24 -13.39
N MET A 76 1.55 0.99 -13.03
CA MET A 76 0.89 -0.30 -13.15
C MET A 76 -0.08 -0.27 -14.33
N ASP A 77 -0.08 -1.33 -15.14
CA ASP A 77 -1.07 -1.59 -16.18
C ASP A 77 -2.12 -2.56 -15.65
N GLU A 78 -3.34 -2.06 -15.38
CA GLU A 78 -4.43 -2.85 -14.85
C GLU A 78 -4.94 -3.91 -15.84
N ASP A 79 -4.75 -3.70 -17.15
CA ASP A 79 -5.18 -4.64 -18.17
C ASP A 79 -4.28 -5.89 -18.22
N ASN A 80 -3.06 -5.79 -17.68
CA ASN A 80 -2.13 -6.90 -17.54
C ASN A 80 -2.23 -7.60 -16.19
N LEU A 81 -3.05 -7.10 -15.25
CA LEU A 81 -3.24 -7.75 -13.96
C LEU A 81 -3.78 -9.18 -14.12
N PRO A 82 -3.33 -10.13 -13.26
CA PRO A 82 -3.88 -11.47 -13.21
C PRO A 82 -5.41 -11.46 -13.06
N PRO A 83 -6.14 -12.42 -13.65
CA PRO A 83 -7.61 -12.46 -13.55
C PRO A 83 -8.14 -12.49 -12.11
N THR A 84 -7.36 -12.98 -11.15
CA THR A 84 -7.71 -13.00 -9.73
C THR A 84 -7.68 -11.61 -9.07
N ILE A 85 -6.97 -10.65 -9.65
CA ILE A 85 -6.78 -9.28 -9.12
C ILE A 85 -7.47 -8.23 -10.02
N ARG A 86 -7.66 -8.56 -11.29
CA ARG A 86 -8.24 -7.65 -12.28
C ARG A 86 -9.68 -7.26 -11.90
N GLY A 87 -9.95 -5.96 -11.89
CA GLY A 87 -11.26 -5.40 -11.56
C GLY A 87 -11.51 -5.26 -10.05
N LEU A 88 -10.56 -5.66 -9.20
CA LEU A 88 -10.56 -5.25 -7.80
C LEU A 88 -10.32 -3.74 -7.70
N GLU A 89 -10.87 -3.12 -6.67
CA GLU A 89 -10.75 -1.68 -6.42
C GLU A 89 -10.33 -1.41 -4.97
N GLY A 90 -9.83 -0.20 -4.72
CA GLY A 90 -9.49 0.28 -3.38
C GLY A 90 -8.50 -0.63 -2.62
N GLU A 91 -8.81 -0.88 -1.35
CA GLU A 91 -7.94 -1.62 -0.41
C GLU A 91 -7.74 -3.09 -0.79
N GLU A 92 -8.71 -3.70 -1.50
CA GLU A 92 -8.61 -5.09 -1.94
C GLU A 92 -7.58 -5.22 -3.08
N LEU A 93 -7.64 -4.31 -4.06
CA LEU A 93 -6.62 -4.19 -5.10
C LEU A 93 -5.24 -3.96 -4.48
N LEU A 94 -5.15 -3.06 -3.50
CA LEU A 94 -3.91 -2.72 -2.83
C LEU A 94 -3.23 -3.90 -2.15
N LEU A 95 -3.99 -4.66 -1.37
CA LEU A 95 -3.46 -5.82 -0.69
C LEU A 95 -2.95 -6.86 -1.70
N ASN A 96 -3.73 -7.11 -2.75
CA ASN A 96 -3.37 -8.08 -3.78
C ASN A 96 -2.17 -7.64 -4.63
N VAL A 97 -2.05 -6.36 -4.98
CA VAL A 97 -0.88 -5.80 -5.67
C VAL A 97 0.36 -5.85 -4.79
N ALA A 98 0.24 -5.57 -3.49
CA ALA A 98 1.34 -5.74 -2.54
C ALA A 98 1.79 -7.21 -2.49
N GLN A 99 0.86 -8.16 -2.40
CA GLN A 99 1.16 -9.60 -2.45
C GLN A 99 1.84 -10.02 -3.76
N LEU A 100 1.38 -9.49 -4.90
CA LEU A 100 1.98 -9.70 -6.21
C LEU A 100 3.45 -9.25 -6.21
N LEU A 101 3.75 -8.03 -5.73
CA LEU A 101 5.12 -7.50 -5.63
C LEU A 101 6.05 -8.40 -4.79
N HIS A 102 5.49 -9.25 -3.92
CA HIS A 102 6.25 -10.20 -3.10
C HIS A 102 6.44 -11.59 -3.73
N GLY A 103 5.86 -11.88 -4.89
CA GLY A 103 5.99 -13.20 -5.54
C GLY A 103 5.25 -14.34 -4.87
N ASP A 104 4.25 -13.99 -4.05
CA ASP A 104 3.35 -14.86 -3.30
C ASP A 104 3.98 -15.69 -2.14
N ARG A 105 3.19 -15.86 -1.07
CA ARG A 105 3.48 -16.33 0.32
C ARG A 105 3.80 -15.24 1.35
N ASN A 106 2.75 -14.77 2.06
CA ASN A 106 2.83 -14.30 3.45
C ASN A 106 3.83 -13.17 3.76
N ALA A 107 4.11 -12.29 2.80
CA ALA A 107 5.17 -11.30 2.98
C ALA A 107 4.76 -10.16 3.93
N CYS A 108 3.61 -9.54 3.70
CA CYS A 108 3.00 -8.54 4.59
C CYS A 108 1.63 -9.01 5.04
N ARG A 109 1.40 -9.09 6.35
CA ARG A 109 0.09 -9.41 6.95
C ARG A 109 -0.82 -8.20 7.00
N ILE A 110 -0.22 -7.01 6.93
CA ILE A 110 -0.86 -5.71 7.01
C ILE A 110 -0.33 -4.89 5.83
N SER A 111 -1.22 -4.46 4.94
CA SER A 111 -0.94 -3.43 3.93
C SER A 111 -1.33 -2.05 4.47
N THR A 112 -0.83 -0.99 3.84
CA THR A 112 -1.24 0.37 4.20
C THR A 112 -1.75 1.14 3.00
N GLY A 113 -2.81 1.92 3.21
CA GLY A 113 -3.21 3.04 2.38
C GLY A 113 -3.05 4.37 3.13
N PHE A 114 -2.82 5.46 2.41
CA PHE A 114 -2.77 6.81 2.98
C PHE A 114 -3.91 7.63 2.39
N ALA A 115 -4.74 8.27 3.23
CA ALA A 115 -5.96 8.95 2.79
C ALA A 115 -5.76 10.21 1.93
N LYS A 116 -4.53 10.67 1.77
CA LYS A 116 -4.22 11.89 1.04
C LYS A 116 -2.99 11.70 0.18
N ASP A 117 -2.88 12.56 -0.82
CA ASP A 117 -1.67 12.73 -1.61
C ASP A 117 -0.44 12.64 -0.70
N THR A 118 0.34 11.61 -0.93
CA THR A 118 1.59 11.30 -0.21
C THR A 118 2.68 12.38 -0.41
N SER A 119 2.34 13.50 -1.08
CA SER A 119 3.09 14.75 -1.11
C SER A 119 2.98 15.57 0.19
N GLU A 120 1.95 15.37 1.02
CA GLU A 120 1.88 16.03 2.33
C GLU A 120 2.97 15.47 3.26
N VAL A 121 3.85 16.36 3.74
CA VAL A 121 4.96 16.06 4.67
C VAL A 121 4.47 15.40 5.96
N VAL A 122 3.23 15.68 6.36
CA VAL A 122 2.61 15.18 7.58
C VAL A 122 1.49 14.20 7.23
N GLN A 123 1.58 12.99 7.75
CA GLN A 123 0.62 11.90 7.62
C GLN A 123 0.03 11.57 8.99
N THR A 124 -0.99 12.33 9.41
CA THR A 124 -1.67 12.09 10.70
C THR A 124 -2.66 10.94 10.65
N ASN A 125 -2.98 10.44 9.46
CA ASN A 125 -3.91 9.33 9.26
C ASN A 125 -3.28 8.26 8.39
N MET A 126 -3.27 7.04 8.91
CA MET A 126 -2.80 5.86 8.21
C MET A 126 -3.93 4.85 8.15
N PHE A 127 -4.22 4.34 6.96
CA PHE A 127 -5.17 3.25 6.77
C PHE A 127 -4.37 1.97 6.68
N VAL A 128 -4.76 0.96 7.46
CA VAL A 128 -4.10 -0.33 7.48
C VAL A 128 -5.12 -1.42 7.24
N SER A 129 -4.87 -2.25 6.24
CA SER A 129 -5.77 -3.30 5.79
C SER A 129 -5.15 -4.66 6.12
N THR A 130 -5.92 -5.53 6.75
CA THR A 130 -5.43 -6.84 7.18
C THR A 130 -6.54 -7.89 7.21
N VAL A 131 -6.15 -9.13 6.92
CA VAL A 131 -6.99 -10.33 7.07
C VAL A 131 -6.84 -10.99 8.44
N GLU A 132 -6.08 -10.37 9.35
CA GLU A 132 -5.90 -10.87 10.71
C GLU A 132 -7.24 -10.98 11.45
N SER A 133 -7.37 -12.06 12.23
CA SER A 133 -8.61 -12.36 12.96
C SER A 133 -8.80 -11.50 14.21
N GLU A 134 -7.70 -11.00 14.79
CA GLU A 134 -7.68 -10.15 15.97
C GLU A 134 -7.85 -8.68 15.62
N ASP A 135 -8.51 -7.93 16.51
CA ASP A 135 -8.62 -6.48 16.39
C ASP A 135 -7.29 -5.81 16.74
N ILE A 136 -6.67 -5.18 15.73
CA ILE A 136 -5.36 -4.55 15.91
C ILE A 136 -5.43 -3.27 16.74
N CYS A 137 -6.59 -2.64 16.91
CA CYS A 137 -6.71 -1.39 17.66
C CYS A 137 -6.30 -1.56 19.13
N ALA A 138 -6.68 -2.68 19.74
CA ALA A 138 -6.27 -3.02 21.11
C ALA A 138 -4.75 -3.17 21.22
N MET A 139 -4.08 -3.56 20.14
CA MET A 139 -2.63 -3.76 20.11
C MET A 139 -1.85 -2.47 19.86
N VAL A 140 -2.42 -1.48 19.18
CA VAL A 140 -1.65 -0.31 18.69
C VAL A 140 -1.99 0.98 19.41
N LYS A 141 -3.23 1.15 19.90
CA LYS A 141 -3.69 2.40 20.50
C LYS A 141 -2.87 2.75 21.76
N GLY A 142 -2.37 3.98 21.81
CA GLY A 142 -1.53 4.50 22.88
C GLY A 142 -0.06 4.04 22.83
N LYS A 143 0.34 3.22 21.86
CA LYS A 143 1.75 2.79 21.70
C LYS A 143 2.53 3.74 20.81
N SER A 144 3.83 3.83 21.08
CA SER A 144 4.78 4.61 20.28
C SER A 144 5.76 3.69 19.55
N TYR A 145 5.96 3.96 18.26
CA TYR A 145 6.87 3.26 17.37
C TYR A 145 7.84 4.28 16.78
N PHE A 146 9.13 4.19 17.16
CA PHE A 146 10.19 5.10 16.69
C PHE A 146 9.80 6.58 16.78
N GLY A 147 9.25 6.98 17.93
CA GLY A 147 8.83 8.37 18.19
C GLY A 147 7.45 8.75 17.63
N THR A 148 6.75 7.84 16.92
CA THR A 148 5.39 8.08 16.41
C THR A 148 4.37 7.36 17.26
N THR A 149 3.41 8.09 17.83
CA THR A 149 2.37 7.52 18.69
C THR A 149 1.07 7.32 17.92
N VAL A 150 0.43 6.17 18.11
CA VAL A 150 -0.94 5.93 17.63
C VAL A 150 -1.92 6.44 18.68
N HIS A 151 -2.45 7.64 18.51
CA HIS A 151 -3.38 8.27 19.45
C HIS A 151 -4.76 7.62 19.43
N ASP A 152 -5.21 7.19 18.25
CA ASP A 152 -6.49 6.55 18.09
C ASP A 152 -6.45 5.47 17.01
N CYS A 153 -7.39 4.54 17.10
CA CYS A 153 -7.58 3.48 16.13
C CYS A 153 -9.05 3.12 16.06
N GLN A 154 -9.58 3.05 14.84
CA GLN A 154 -10.96 2.65 14.60
C GLN A 154 -11.06 1.78 13.35
N ILE A 155 -11.96 0.81 13.36
CA ILE A 155 -12.35 0.08 12.14
C ILE A 155 -13.02 1.09 11.19
N SER A 156 -12.49 1.17 9.98
CA SER A 156 -13.01 2.02 8.90
C SER A 156 -13.93 1.24 7.99
N SER A 157 -13.57 0.00 7.64
CA SER A 157 -14.38 -0.87 6.78
C SER A 157 -14.08 -2.34 7.04
N ILE A 158 -15.04 -3.18 6.65
CA ILE A 158 -14.92 -4.63 6.62
C ILE A 158 -15.43 -5.09 5.27
N VAL A 159 -14.56 -5.70 4.47
CA VAL A 159 -14.88 -6.24 3.15
C VAL A 159 -14.73 -7.76 3.21
N PHE A 160 -15.66 -8.48 2.60
CA PHE A 160 -15.50 -9.92 2.42
C PHE A 160 -14.52 -10.15 1.27
N ALA A 161 -13.27 -10.44 1.59
CA ALA A 161 -12.27 -10.80 0.60
C ALA A 161 -12.45 -12.29 0.25
N MET A 162 -12.31 -12.63 -1.04
CA MET A 162 -12.49 -14.00 -1.50
C MET A 162 -11.62 -14.98 -0.69
N ASP A 163 -12.17 -16.18 -0.45
CA ASP A 163 -11.58 -17.30 0.33
C ASP A 163 -11.79 -17.26 1.87
N GLN A 164 -12.99 -16.84 2.31
CA GLN A 164 -13.51 -16.97 3.69
C GLN A 164 -12.86 -16.09 4.77
N ALA A 165 -12.10 -15.05 4.39
CA ALA A 165 -11.54 -14.10 5.34
C ALA A 165 -12.15 -12.69 5.17
N PHE A 166 -12.39 -12.02 6.30
CA PHE A 166 -12.77 -10.60 6.28
C PHE A 166 -11.52 -9.73 6.22
N LEU A 167 -11.40 -8.94 5.16
CA LEU A 167 -10.43 -7.86 5.09
C LEU A 167 -10.96 -6.70 5.93
N ARG A 168 -10.25 -6.37 7.01
CA ARG A 168 -10.58 -5.22 7.88
C ARG A 168 -9.60 -4.10 7.59
N THR A 169 -10.13 -2.91 7.32
CA THR A 169 -9.33 -1.69 7.22
C THR A 169 -9.54 -0.87 8.48
N TYR A 170 -8.45 -0.47 9.12
CA TYR A 170 -8.43 0.38 10.30
C TYR A 170 -7.85 1.74 9.93
N ARG A 171 -8.41 2.80 10.52
CA ARG A 171 -7.81 4.13 10.51
C ARG A 171 -7.04 4.31 11.81
N LEU A 172 -5.72 4.47 11.69
CA LEU A 172 -4.83 4.86 12.78
C LEU A 172 -4.63 6.38 12.74
N VAL A 173 -4.84 7.03 13.87
CA VAL A 173 -4.52 8.45 14.06
C VAL A 173 -3.15 8.56 14.70
N LEU A 174 -2.18 9.05 13.93
CA LEU A 174 -0.78 9.17 14.34
C LEU A 174 -0.49 10.54 14.96
N SER A 175 0.69 10.68 15.56
CA SER A 175 1.16 11.96 16.09
C SER A 175 1.14 13.07 15.03
N PRO A 176 0.86 14.33 15.42
CA PRO A 176 0.72 15.45 14.47
C PRO A 176 1.97 15.74 13.64
N ASP A 177 3.13 15.25 14.05
CA ASP A 177 4.42 15.38 13.39
C ASP A 177 4.88 14.06 12.72
N ALA A 178 3.96 13.11 12.54
CA ALA A 178 4.22 11.87 11.83
C ALA A 178 4.46 12.21 10.35
N THR A 179 5.70 12.04 9.89
CA THR A 179 6.02 12.08 8.47
C THR A 179 5.63 10.76 7.80
N TRP A 180 5.61 10.70 6.47
CA TRP A 180 5.44 9.42 5.77
C TRP A 180 6.49 8.39 6.23
N TRP A 181 7.74 8.83 6.39
CA TRP A 181 8.87 7.97 6.81
C TRP A 181 8.61 7.35 8.17
N ARG A 182 8.22 8.20 9.13
CA ARG A 182 7.80 7.79 10.47
C ARG A 182 6.61 6.85 10.46
N THR A 183 5.65 7.09 9.57
CA THR A 183 4.49 6.21 9.39
C THR A 183 4.88 4.84 8.84
N MET A 184 5.83 4.76 7.93
CA MET A 184 6.36 3.48 7.46
C MET A 184 7.07 2.70 8.56
N GLN A 185 7.70 3.36 9.53
CA GLN A 185 8.26 2.66 10.70
C GLN A 185 7.16 2.05 11.58
N VAL A 186 6.00 2.70 11.72
CA VAL A 186 4.82 2.10 12.36
C VAL A 186 4.41 0.84 11.59
N LEU A 187 4.26 0.92 10.26
CA LEU A 187 3.89 -0.24 9.43
C LEU A 187 4.87 -1.40 9.56
N ARG A 188 6.17 -1.11 9.60
CA ARG A 188 7.22 -2.11 9.79
C ARG A 188 7.06 -2.83 11.13
N ALA A 189 6.80 -2.08 12.19
CA ALA A 189 6.56 -2.66 13.50
C ALA A 189 5.29 -3.52 13.54
N LEU A 190 4.21 -3.09 12.86
CA LEU A 190 2.97 -3.86 12.75
C LEU A 190 3.15 -5.17 11.99
N ASN A 191 3.99 -5.17 10.94
CA ASN A 191 4.40 -6.39 10.24
C ASN A 191 5.51 -7.16 10.98
N GLY A 192 5.72 -6.90 12.28
CA GLY A 192 6.63 -7.66 13.15
C GLY A 192 8.11 -7.51 12.82
N PHE A 193 8.51 -6.43 12.15
CA PHE A 193 9.86 -6.25 11.58
C PHE A 193 10.28 -7.39 10.64
N VAL A 194 9.33 -8.15 10.11
CA VAL A 194 9.65 -9.30 9.28
C VAL A 194 10.29 -8.79 8.00
N GLY A 195 11.57 -9.11 7.78
CA GLY A 195 12.33 -8.71 6.58
C GLY A 195 11.80 -9.26 5.25
N ARG A 196 10.67 -9.96 5.28
CA ARG A 196 9.89 -10.41 4.10
C ARG A 196 8.88 -9.35 3.65
N CYS A 197 8.40 -8.46 4.51
CA CYS A 197 7.49 -7.38 4.13
C CYS A 197 8.27 -6.20 3.52
N ARG A 198 8.85 -6.43 2.34
CA ARG A 198 9.73 -5.48 1.64
C ARG A 198 9.01 -4.36 0.88
N TYR A 199 7.75 -4.53 0.51
CA TYR A 199 7.01 -3.69 -0.43
C TYR A 199 5.64 -3.40 0.14
N ASN A 200 5.28 -2.13 0.19
CA ASN A 200 3.92 -1.64 0.43
C ASN A 200 3.67 -0.50 -0.53
N GLY A 201 2.45 -0.36 -1.06
CA GLY A 201 2.19 0.69 -2.03
C GLY A 201 0.78 1.25 -2.06
N HIS A 202 0.63 2.38 -2.75
CA HIS A 202 -0.61 3.15 -2.87
C HIS A 202 -0.84 3.68 -4.29
N PRO A 203 -2.03 3.55 -4.92
CA PRO A 203 -2.36 4.24 -6.15
C PRO A 203 -2.60 5.71 -5.89
N THR A 204 -1.86 6.59 -6.55
CA THR A 204 -2.28 7.99 -6.67
C THR A 204 -3.37 8.05 -7.72
N ASN A 205 -4.62 8.01 -7.29
CA ASN A 205 -5.69 8.60 -8.08
C ASN A 205 -5.70 10.11 -7.87
#